data_AF-A0A7C3N3D9-F1
#
_entry.id   AF-A0A7C3N3D9-F1
#
_cell.length_a   1.000
_cell.length_b   1.000
_cell.length_c   1.000
_cell.angle_alpha   90.00
_cell.angle_beta   90.00
_cell.angle_gamma   90.00
#
_symmetry.space_group_name_H-M   'P 1'
#
loop_
_entity.id
_entity.type
_entity.pdbx_description
1 polymer ?
#
loop_
_entity_poly.entity_id
_entity_poly.type
_entity_poly.pdbx_seq_one_letter_code
_entity_poly.pdbx_strand_id
1 'polypeptide(L)'
;MKVKPAPPKMASGFHGGGGAVRTDDIGMVGNPTGCMCGALAAGVLVLGILYGRSEPPKVRYDCISHLSAALHKRFQEEMGGKCCAMLRPFYHKMDEKEHSCRVIYQKGAELAVEVALSAPKIFSDCRMPKPLEKLAKGDI
;
A
#
# COMPACT_ATOMS: atom_id res chain seq x y z
N MET A 1 21.35 -4.96 -3.71
CA MET A 1 20.76 -5.04 -2.36
C MET A 1 20.12 -6.43 -2.21
N LYS A 2 20.68 -7.31 -1.38
CA LYS A 2 20.05 -8.61 -1.08
C LYS A 2 18.93 -8.38 -0.06
N VAL A 3 17.72 -8.08 -0.52
CA VAL A 3 16.55 -7.91 0.35
C VAL A 3 16.03 -9.31 0.70
N LYS A 4 16.32 -9.78 1.91
CA LYS A 4 15.75 -11.01 2.48
C LYS A 4 14.97 -10.63 3.74
N PRO A 5 13.68 -11.00 3.85
CA PRO A 5 12.89 -11.79 2.89
C PRO A 5 12.50 -11.00 1.64
N ALA A 6 12.15 -11.70 0.56
CA ALA A 6 11.67 -11.08 -0.66
C ALA A 6 10.39 -10.28 -0.36
N PRO A 7 10.31 -8.98 -0.72
CA PRO A 7 9.14 -8.12 -0.46
C PRO A 7 7.76 -8.74 -0.76
N PRO A 8 7.58 -9.58 -1.81
CA PRO A 8 6.30 -10.24 -2.07
C PRO A 8 5.80 -11.13 -0.92
N LYS A 9 6.70 -11.74 -0.14
CA LYS A 9 6.30 -12.61 0.99
C LYS A 9 5.79 -11.83 2.20
N MET A 10 6.27 -10.61 2.42
CA MET A 10 5.79 -9.78 3.53
C MET A 10 4.41 -9.18 3.24
N ALA A 11 4.13 -8.87 1.97
CA ALA A 11 2.87 -8.27 1.56
C ALA A 11 1.71 -9.27 1.44
N SER A 12 1.98 -10.58 1.35
CA SER A 12 0.93 -11.59 1.14
C SER A 12 -0.07 -11.67 2.30
N GLY A 13 0.35 -11.33 3.52
CA GLY A 13 -0.54 -11.26 4.69
C GLY A 13 -1.64 -10.21 4.58
N PHE A 14 -1.53 -9.25 3.66
CA PHE A 14 -2.56 -8.24 3.43
C PHE A 14 -3.66 -8.70 2.47
N HIS A 15 -3.59 -9.92 1.93
CA HIS A 15 -4.63 -10.47 1.08
C HIS A 15 -5.99 -10.45 1.80
N GLY A 16 -7.08 -10.10 1.09
CA GLY A 16 -8.41 -9.94 1.70
C GLY A 16 -8.56 -8.75 2.66
N GLY A 17 -7.53 -7.92 2.83
CA GLY A 17 -7.53 -6.80 3.76
C GLY A 17 -7.12 -7.16 5.19
N GLY A 18 -6.28 -8.20 5.32
CA GLY A 18 -5.78 -8.71 6.62
C GLY A 18 -5.93 -10.22 6.81
N GLY A 19 -6.20 -10.97 5.75
CA GLY A 19 -6.45 -12.40 5.76
C GLY A 19 -7.94 -12.74 5.70
N ALA A 20 -8.21 -14.04 5.68
CA ALA A 20 -9.55 -14.62 5.72
C ALA A 20 -9.54 -15.87 6.59
N VAL A 21 -10.66 -16.14 7.26
CA VAL A 21 -10.87 -17.42 7.94
C VAL A 21 -11.57 -18.37 6.98
N ARG A 22 -11.16 -19.64 6.96
CA ARG A 22 -11.74 -20.65 6.06
C ARG A 22 -13.24 -20.84 6.32
N THR A 23 -13.67 -20.71 7.56
CA THR A 23 -15.06 -20.74 8.05
C THR A 23 -15.11 -19.86 9.29
N ASP A 24 -15.92 -18.81 9.29
CA ASP A 24 -16.14 -17.99 10.49
C ASP A 24 -17.18 -18.62 11.43
N ASP A 25 -17.42 -17.99 12.58
CA ASP A 25 -18.30 -18.51 13.65
C ASP A 25 -19.78 -18.67 13.22
N ILE A 26 -20.14 -18.10 12.06
CA ILE A 26 -21.47 -18.21 11.44
C ILE A 26 -21.48 -19.14 10.22
N GLY A 27 -20.36 -19.84 9.96
CA GLY A 27 -20.23 -20.84 8.90
C GLY A 27 -20.00 -20.28 7.50
N MET A 28 -19.70 -18.99 7.34
CA MET A 28 -19.36 -18.43 6.03
C MET A 28 -17.95 -18.83 5.63
N VAL A 29 -17.85 -19.50 4.47
CA VAL A 29 -16.56 -19.96 3.93
C VAL A 29 -15.84 -18.80 3.24
N GLY A 30 -14.58 -18.57 3.63
CA GLY A 30 -13.69 -17.63 2.94
C GLY A 30 -14.03 -16.16 3.14
N ASN A 31 -14.68 -15.80 4.25
CA ASN A 31 -14.97 -14.40 4.58
C ASN A 31 -13.68 -13.66 4.95
N PRO A 32 -13.22 -12.69 4.14
CA PRO A 32 -12.01 -11.95 4.47
C PRO A 32 -12.30 -10.90 5.53
N THR A 33 -11.30 -10.58 6.35
CA THR A 33 -11.36 -9.51 7.36
C THR A 33 -11.85 -8.18 6.78
N GLY A 34 -11.50 -7.89 5.51
CA GLY A 34 -12.07 -6.79 4.77
C GLY A 34 -11.63 -5.41 5.24
N CYS A 35 -10.58 -5.33 6.08
CA CYS A 35 -10.01 -4.11 6.63
C CYS A 35 -9.21 -3.35 5.57
N MET A 36 -8.10 -2.69 5.92
CA MET A 36 -7.28 -1.92 4.98
C MET A 36 -6.92 -2.71 3.71
N CYS A 37 -7.15 -2.11 2.54
CA CYS A 37 -6.90 -2.75 1.26
C CYS A 37 -5.45 -3.23 1.12
N GLY A 38 -5.26 -4.45 0.62
CA GLY A 38 -3.92 -5.03 0.49
C GLY A 38 -2.98 -4.23 -0.40
N ALA A 39 -3.49 -3.59 -1.46
CA ALA A 39 -2.68 -2.70 -2.31
C ALA A 39 -2.20 -1.47 -1.54
N LEU A 40 -3.08 -0.86 -0.75
CA LEU A 40 -2.76 0.29 0.09
C LEU A 40 -1.78 -0.08 1.21
N ALA A 41 -2.01 -1.20 1.90
CA ALA A 41 -1.14 -1.72 2.94
C ALA A 41 0.27 -2.04 2.42
N ALA A 42 0.36 -2.68 1.25
CA ALA A 42 1.63 -2.95 0.58
C ALA A 42 2.34 -1.66 0.16
N GLY A 43 1.61 -0.65 -0.32
CA GLY A 43 2.19 0.67 -0.62
C GLY A 43 2.80 1.33 0.62
N VAL A 44 2.09 1.32 1.75
CA VAL A 44 2.62 1.83 3.03
C VAL A 44 3.84 1.04 3.49
N LEU A 45 3.83 -0.29 3.35
CA LEU A 45 4.99 -1.14 3.66
C LEU A 45 6.22 -0.74 2.83
N VAL A 46 6.05 -0.57 1.51
CA VAL A 46 7.15 -0.16 0.61
C VAL A 46 7.66 1.24 0.94
N LEU A 47 6.76 2.19 1.24
CA LEU A 47 7.16 3.52 1.72
C LEU A 47 7.97 3.40 3.02
N GLY A 48 7.59 2.49 3.93
CA GLY A 48 8.35 2.19 5.15
C GLY A 48 9.74 1.61 4.87
N ILE A 49 9.89 0.76 3.85
CA ILE A 49 11.19 0.24 3.43
C ILE A 49 12.09 1.37 2.89
N LEU A 50 11.51 2.35 2.20
CA LEU A 50 12.26 3.44 1.55
C LEU A 50 12.54 4.63 2.48
N TYR A 51 11.55 5.03 3.27
CA TYR A 51 11.54 6.28 4.07
C TYR A 51 11.32 6.03 5.56
N GLY A 52 11.22 4.77 5.98
CA GLY A 52 10.97 4.42 7.36
C GLY A 52 12.13 4.78 8.29
N ARG A 53 11.82 4.71 9.58
CA ARG A 53 12.78 4.99 10.64
C ARG A 53 13.74 3.83 10.87
N SER A 54 14.98 4.15 11.16
CA SER A 54 15.97 3.20 11.73
C SER A 54 16.23 3.44 13.22
N GLU A 55 15.74 4.55 13.76
CA GLU A 55 15.89 4.97 15.16
C GLU A 55 14.55 5.48 15.69
N PRO A 56 14.34 5.50 17.02
CA PRO A 56 13.16 6.11 17.62
C PRO A 56 12.95 7.56 17.14
N PRO A 57 11.70 7.97 16.86
CA PRO A 57 11.42 9.29 16.33
C PRO A 57 11.72 10.39 17.35
N LYS A 58 12.35 11.48 16.90
CA LYS A 58 12.52 12.72 17.67
C LYS A 58 11.29 13.62 17.65
N VAL A 59 10.39 13.41 16.68
CA VAL A 59 9.15 14.16 16.47
C VAL A 59 7.98 13.20 16.35
N ARG A 60 6.78 13.61 16.76
CA ARG A 60 5.59 12.73 16.76
C ARG A 60 5.25 12.18 15.36
N TYR A 61 5.38 13.02 14.32
CA TYR A 61 5.13 12.67 12.93
C TYR A 61 6.33 13.10 12.08
N ASP A 62 6.90 12.14 11.37
CA ASP A 62 8.08 12.27 10.53
C ASP A 62 7.72 12.01 9.06
N CYS A 63 8.73 11.97 8.19
CA CYS A 63 8.56 11.74 6.76
C CYS A 63 7.60 10.58 6.44
N ILE A 64 7.85 9.37 6.96
CA ILE A 64 7.01 8.20 6.65
C ILE A 64 5.55 8.39 7.12
N SER A 65 5.34 9.09 8.23
CA SER A 65 3.99 9.40 8.73
C SER A 65 3.21 10.26 7.73
N HIS A 66 3.85 11.29 7.18
CA HIS A 66 3.27 12.18 6.17
C HIS A 66 3.05 11.47 4.82
N LEU A 67 4.01 10.66 4.37
CA LEU A 67 3.87 9.90 3.11
C LEU A 67 2.74 8.86 3.20
N SER A 68 2.64 8.15 4.33
CA SER A 68 1.56 7.19 4.57
C SER A 68 0.20 7.90 4.55
N ALA A 69 0.06 9.04 5.24
CA ALA A 69 -1.16 9.82 5.22
C ALA A 69 -1.54 10.31 3.80
N ALA A 70 -0.56 10.78 3.03
CA ALA A 70 -0.76 11.20 1.65
C ALA A 70 -1.24 10.06 0.75
N LEU A 71 -0.63 8.87 0.88
CA LEU A 71 -1.05 7.69 0.13
C LEU A 71 -2.48 7.26 0.48
N HIS A 72 -2.84 7.23 1.78
CA HIS A 72 -4.21 6.92 2.19
C HIS A 72 -5.23 7.90 1.62
N LYS A 73 -4.90 9.20 1.62
CA LYS A 73 -5.79 10.24 1.11
C LYS A 73 -6.02 10.07 -0.39
N ARG A 74 -4.93 10.01 -1.18
CA ARG A 74 -5.02 9.83 -2.64
C ARG A 74 -5.70 8.52 -3.02
N PHE A 75 -5.38 7.43 -2.34
CA PHE A 75 -6.01 6.14 -2.59
C PHE A 75 -7.52 6.20 -2.33
N GLN A 76 -7.97 6.87 -1.27
CA GLN A 76 -9.40 7.06 -1.05
C GLN A 76 -10.06 7.91 -2.14
N GLU A 77 -9.40 9.00 -2.55
CA GLU A 77 -9.92 9.91 -3.59
C GLU A 77 -10.10 9.19 -4.93
N GLU A 78 -9.14 8.35 -5.32
CA GLU A 78 -9.17 7.61 -6.59
C GLU A 78 -10.08 6.36 -6.54
N MET A 79 -10.09 5.65 -5.41
CA MET A 79 -10.76 4.34 -5.31
C MET A 79 -12.13 4.41 -4.63
N GLY A 80 -12.51 5.55 -4.07
CA GLY A 80 -13.75 5.74 -3.31
C GLY A 80 -13.76 5.08 -1.93
N GLY A 81 -12.67 4.45 -1.50
CA GLY A 81 -12.59 3.76 -0.22
C GLY A 81 -11.19 3.23 0.09
N LYS A 82 -11.00 2.81 1.35
CA LYS A 82 -9.72 2.26 1.84
C LYS A 82 -9.82 0.82 2.32
N CYS A 83 -11.02 0.36 2.66
CA CYS A 83 -11.22 -1.00 3.18
C CYS A 83 -11.64 -1.96 2.07
N CYS A 84 -11.07 -3.17 2.06
CA CYS A 84 -11.40 -4.22 1.11
C CYS A 84 -12.91 -4.54 1.12
N ALA A 85 -13.56 -4.57 2.28
CA ALA A 85 -15.01 -4.82 2.37
C ALA A 85 -15.83 -3.75 1.62
N MET A 86 -15.36 -2.50 1.61
CA MET A 86 -16.03 -1.42 0.87
C MET A 86 -15.75 -1.50 -0.64
N LEU A 87 -14.52 -1.85 -1.03
CA LEU A 87 -14.10 -1.82 -2.43
C LEU A 87 -14.55 -3.05 -3.23
N ARG A 88 -14.49 -4.24 -2.63
CA ARG A 88 -14.76 -5.53 -3.31
C ARG A 88 -16.09 -5.55 -4.06
N PRO A 89 -17.23 -5.10 -3.50
CA PRO A 89 -18.52 -5.13 -4.19
C PRO A 89 -18.56 -4.36 -5.52
N PHE A 90 -17.69 -3.35 -5.68
CA PHE A 90 -17.61 -2.52 -6.88
C PHE A 90 -16.58 -3.08 -7.87
N TYR A 91 -15.35 -3.33 -7.40
CA TYR A 91 -14.24 -3.65 -8.28
C TYR A 91 -14.20 -5.12 -8.72
N HIS A 92 -14.72 -6.07 -7.92
CA HIS A 92 -14.83 -7.46 -8.38
C HIS A 92 -15.86 -7.62 -9.49
N LYS A 93 -16.83 -6.69 -9.59
CA LYS A 93 -17.83 -6.70 -10.67
C LYS A 93 -17.28 -6.12 -11.97
N MET A 94 -16.22 -5.30 -11.90
CA MET A 94 -15.56 -4.74 -13.08
C MET A 94 -14.68 -5.78 -13.80
N ASP A 95 -14.29 -6.86 -13.12
CA ASP A 95 -13.60 -8.00 -13.69
C ASP A 95 -14.56 -9.19 -13.75
N GLU A 96 -15.40 -9.20 -14.80
CA GLU A 96 -16.47 -10.19 -14.98
C GLU A 96 -15.99 -11.63 -15.10
N LYS A 97 -14.69 -11.85 -15.41
CA LYS A 97 -14.11 -13.18 -15.57
C LYS A 97 -13.44 -13.69 -14.29
N GLU A 98 -12.59 -12.88 -13.68
CA GLU A 98 -11.73 -13.35 -12.58
C GLU A 98 -12.17 -12.83 -11.21
N HIS A 99 -13.16 -11.91 -11.16
CA HIS A 99 -13.62 -11.25 -9.93
C HIS A 99 -12.44 -10.78 -9.06
N SER A 100 -11.47 -10.13 -9.71
CA SER A 100 -10.16 -9.87 -9.12
C SER A 100 -10.00 -8.41 -8.66
N CYS A 101 -8.99 -8.17 -7.82
CA CYS A 101 -8.57 -6.83 -7.41
C CYS A 101 -7.57 -6.17 -8.40
N ARG A 102 -7.45 -6.66 -9.65
CA ARG A 102 -6.39 -6.23 -10.59
C ARG A 102 -6.32 -4.70 -10.77
N VAL A 103 -7.46 -4.06 -10.98
CA VAL A 103 -7.56 -2.59 -11.16
C VAL A 103 -7.07 -1.87 -9.89
N ILE A 104 -7.44 -2.36 -8.72
CA ILE A 104 -7.01 -1.83 -7.43
C ILE A 104 -5.50 -1.97 -7.25
N TYR A 105 -4.93 -3.13 -7.60
CA TYR A 105 -3.48 -3.34 -7.52
C TYR A 105 -2.70 -2.40 -8.44
N GLN A 106 -3.17 -2.23 -9.68
CA GLN A 106 -2.53 -1.35 -10.65
C GLN A 106 -2.52 0.11 -10.14
N LYS A 107 -3.69 0.65 -9.79
CA LYS A 107 -3.80 2.03 -9.31
C LYS A 107 -3.10 2.22 -7.97
N GLY A 108 -3.20 1.25 -7.05
CA GLY A 108 -2.51 1.29 -5.77
C GLY A 108 -0.98 1.33 -5.90
N ALA A 109 -0.42 0.57 -6.84
CA ALA A 109 1.02 0.60 -7.13
C ALA A 109 1.45 1.95 -7.74
N GLU A 110 0.68 2.47 -8.70
CA GLU A 110 0.89 3.78 -9.31
C GLU A 110 0.94 4.88 -8.25
N LEU A 111 -0.08 4.97 -7.38
CA LEU A 111 -0.15 5.97 -6.32
C LEU A 111 0.99 5.84 -5.31
N ALA A 112 1.41 4.62 -4.96
CA ALA A 112 2.53 4.41 -4.06
C ALA A 112 3.85 4.95 -4.65
N VAL A 113 4.09 4.72 -5.95
CA VAL A 113 5.26 5.23 -6.67
C VAL A 113 5.23 6.76 -6.73
N GLU A 114 4.08 7.35 -7.07
CA GLU A 114 3.93 8.81 -7.13
C GLU A 114 4.22 9.47 -5.78
N VAL A 115 3.70 8.90 -4.69
CA VAL A 115 3.95 9.40 -3.33
C VAL A 115 5.43 9.29 -2.98
N ALA A 116 6.09 8.17 -3.31
CA ALA A 116 7.52 7.99 -3.07
C ALA A 116 8.33 9.07 -3.83
N LEU A 117 8.10 9.21 -5.14
CA LEU A 117 8.82 10.20 -5.97
C LEU A 117 8.52 11.64 -5.58
N SER A 118 7.35 11.91 -4.98
CA SER A 118 6.95 13.25 -4.54
C SER A 118 7.34 13.54 -3.08
N ALA A 119 8.10 12.68 -2.40
CA ALA A 119 8.30 12.77 -0.96
C ALA A 119 8.77 14.16 -0.46
N PRO A 120 9.80 14.81 -1.04
CA PRO A 120 10.22 16.14 -0.61
C PRO A 120 9.18 17.25 -0.86
N LYS A 121 8.27 17.05 -1.82
CA LYS A 121 7.16 17.98 -2.09
C LYS A 121 6.02 17.80 -1.09
N ILE A 122 5.81 16.58 -0.60
CA ILE A 122 4.77 16.25 0.39
C ILE A 122 5.22 16.72 1.78
N PHE A 123 6.50 16.53 2.12
CA PHE A 123 7.07 16.98 3.37
C PHE A 123 8.54 17.36 3.17
N SER A 124 8.90 18.60 3.48
CA SER A 124 10.22 19.17 3.16
C SER A 124 11.39 18.40 3.75
N ASP A 125 11.20 17.76 4.89
CA ASP A 125 12.28 17.06 5.60
C ASP A 125 12.46 15.61 5.09
N CYS A 126 11.58 15.16 4.17
CA CYS A 126 11.78 13.90 3.49
C CYS A 126 12.99 13.97 2.56
N ARG A 127 13.94 13.04 2.76
CA ARG A 127 15.09 12.86 1.85
C ARG A 127 14.84 11.64 0.99
N MET A 128 14.93 11.82 -0.32
CA MET A 128 14.74 10.73 -1.28
C MET A 128 15.92 9.75 -1.17
N PRO A 129 15.70 8.43 -1.11
CA PRO A 129 16.79 7.47 -1.14
C PRO A 129 17.54 7.53 -2.47
N LYS A 130 18.88 7.47 -2.44
CA LYS A 130 19.74 7.52 -3.64
C LYS A 130 19.29 6.59 -4.79
N PRO A 131 18.88 5.33 -4.56
CA PRO A 131 18.39 4.48 -5.63
C PRO A 131 17.15 5.05 -6.33
N LEU A 132 16.26 5.70 -5.57
CA LEU A 132 15.05 6.32 -6.12
C LEU A 132 15.36 7.64 -6.84
N GLU A 133 16.34 8.41 -6.35
CA GLU A 133 16.83 9.59 -7.06
C GLU A 133 17.39 9.24 -8.44
N LYS A 134 18.12 8.11 -8.55
CA LYS A 134 18.60 7.60 -9.85
C LYS A 134 17.45 7.20 -10.76
N LEU A 135 16.45 6.48 -10.22
CA LEU A 135 15.24 6.13 -10.98
C LEU A 135 14.54 7.39 -11.53
N ALA A 136 14.37 8.41 -10.68
CA ALA A 136 13.70 9.66 -11.05
C ALA A 136 14.43 10.44 -12.17
N LYS A 137 15.76 10.26 -12.27
CA LYS A 137 16.60 10.88 -13.31
C LYS A 137 16.73 10.03 -14.58
N GLY A 138 16.29 8.76 -14.55
CA GLY A 138 16.48 7.81 -15.64
C GLY A 138 17.86 7.14 -15.68
N ASP A 139 18.62 7.20 -14.59
CA ASP A 139 20.02 6.73 -14.49
C ASP A 139 20.14 5.25 -14.04
N ILE A 140 19.21 4.37 -14.45
CA ILE A 140 19.16 2.95 -14.05
C ILE A 140 19.53 2.01 -15.19
#